data_AF-A0A6I9HJB7-F1
#
_entry.id   AF-A0A6I9HJB7-F1
#
_cell.length_a   1.000
_cell.length_b   1.000
_cell.length_c   1.000
_cell.angle_alpha   90.00
_cell.angle_beta   90.00
_cell.angle_gamma   90.00
#
_symmetry.space_group_name_H-M   'P 1'
#
loop_
_entity.id
_entity.type
_entity.pdbx_description
1 polymer ?
#
loop_
_entity_poly.entity_id
_entity_poly.type
_entity_poly.pdbx_seq_one_letter_code
_entity_poly.pdbx_strand_id
1 'polypeptide(L)'
;MDNNVYSARALSLRALSLSWGRLRLAAGLWALAEAGPMPVFPPSAPLSEPCSLSRQQEIEEKLIEEETARRVEELVAKRVEEELEKRKDEIEREVLRRVEEAKRIMEKQLLEELERQRQAELAAQKAREEEERAKREELERILEENNRKIAEAQAKLAEEQLKIVEEQRKIHEERMKLEQERQRQQKEEQKIILGKGKSRPKLSFSLKSQD
;
A
#
# COMPACT_ATOMS: atom_id res chain seq x y z
N MET A 1 -5.17 -25.54 30.61
CA MET A 1 -4.92 -26.38 29.43
C MET A 1 -3.44 -26.36 29.20
N ASP A 2 -2.84 -27.31 29.88
CA ASP A 2 -1.43 -27.53 30.06
C ASP A 2 -0.82 -28.10 28.78
N ASN A 3 0.40 -27.69 28.46
CA ASN A 3 1.41 -28.55 27.84
C ASN A 3 2.78 -27.87 27.97
N ASN A 4 3.21 -27.76 29.23
CA ASN A 4 4.60 -27.48 29.58
C ASN A 4 5.16 -28.75 30.22
N VAL A 5 5.56 -29.71 29.39
CA VAL A 5 6.18 -30.98 29.83
C VAL A 5 7.51 -31.15 29.13
N TYR A 6 8.44 -30.24 29.38
CA TYR A 6 9.87 -30.48 29.21
C TYR A 6 10.63 -29.82 30.37
N SER A 7 10.30 -30.27 31.57
CA SER A 7 11.09 -30.08 32.78
C SER A 7 10.98 -31.36 33.60
N ALA A 8 12.07 -31.78 34.20
CA ALA A 8 12.23 -32.99 35.02
C ALA A 8 12.36 -34.32 34.26
N ARG A 9 13.47 -34.51 33.54
CA ARG A 9 14.09 -35.84 33.34
C ARG A 9 15.57 -35.80 32.97
N ALA A 10 16.31 -34.87 33.55
CA ALA A 10 17.76 -34.89 33.58
C ALA A 10 18.18 -34.67 35.02
N LEU A 11 18.61 -35.76 35.69
CA LEU A 11 19.35 -35.86 36.96
C LEU A 11 18.95 -37.15 37.71
N SER A 12 19.22 -38.33 37.15
CA SER A 12 19.30 -39.57 37.96
C SER A 12 20.13 -40.71 37.33
N LEU A 13 21.17 -40.39 36.56
CA LEU A 13 22.14 -41.39 36.05
C LEU A 13 23.60 -40.93 36.28
N ARG A 14 23.88 -40.45 37.50
CA ARG A 14 25.23 -40.27 38.04
C ARG A 14 25.38 -40.73 39.50
N ALA A 15 24.42 -41.53 39.99
CA ALA A 15 24.38 -42.01 41.38
C ALA A 15 24.28 -43.55 41.49
N LEU A 16 24.79 -44.28 40.49
CA LEU A 16 24.91 -45.75 40.50
C LEU A 16 26.29 -46.22 39.99
N SER A 17 27.34 -45.40 40.10
CA SER A 17 28.73 -45.78 39.77
C SER A 17 29.67 -45.84 40.98
N LEU A 18 29.16 -45.69 42.21
CA LEU A 18 29.97 -45.71 43.44
C LEU A 18 29.54 -46.76 44.48
N SER A 19 28.62 -47.67 44.15
CA SER A 19 28.14 -48.74 45.06
C SER A 19 28.46 -50.17 44.61
N TRP A 20 29.32 -50.35 43.59
CA TRP A 20 29.88 -51.66 43.21
C TRP A 20 31.41 -51.71 43.31
N GLY A 21 32.05 -50.59 43.67
CA GLY A 21 33.50 -50.48 43.87
C GLY A 21 34.00 -50.92 45.25
N ARG A 22 33.15 -51.53 46.09
CA ARG A 22 33.50 -51.90 47.48
C ARG A 22 33.09 -53.32 47.88
N LEU A 23 32.87 -54.19 46.89
CA LEU A 23 32.64 -55.65 47.05
C LEU A 23 33.47 -56.48 46.06
N ARG A 24 34.69 -56.02 45.75
CA ARG A 24 35.68 -56.79 44.98
C ARG A 24 37.04 -56.89 45.68
N LEU A 25 37.05 -56.70 47.00
CA LEU A 25 38.23 -56.85 47.86
C LEU A 25 38.07 -57.96 48.92
N ALA A 26 36.95 -58.70 48.93
CA ALA A 26 36.69 -59.77 49.92
C ALA A 26 36.54 -61.18 49.34
N ALA A 27 36.85 -61.39 48.05
CA ALA A 27 36.78 -62.69 47.37
C ALA A 27 38.12 -63.13 46.75
N GLY A 28 39.24 -62.69 47.32
CA GLY A 28 40.59 -63.02 46.84
C GLY A 28 41.55 -63.52 47.93
N LEU A 29 41.02 -63.92 49.10
CA LEU A 29 41.82 -64.26 50.29
C LEU A 29 41.46 -65.63 50.91
N TRP A 30 40.91 -66.56 50.12
CA TRP A 30 40.58 -67.92 50.58
C TRP A 30 41.04 -69.04 49.64
N ALA A 31 42.11 -68.79 48.87
CA ALA A 31 42.79 -69.83 48.09
C ALA A 31 44.30 -69.78 48.40
N LEU A 32 44.65 -69.97 49.67
CA LEU A 32 46.05 -70.09 50.09
C LEU A 32 46.19 -71.07 51.27
N ALA A 33 45.76 -72.32 51.08
CA ALA A 33 46.12 -73.41 51.98
C ALA A 33 45.92 -74.78 51.30
N GLU A 34 46.73 -75.08 50.28
CA GLU A 34 47.14 -76.45 49.92
C GLU A 34 48.13 -76.39 48.75
N ALA A 35 49.41 -76.23 49.08
CA ALA A 35 50.51 -76.43 48.13
C ALA A 35 51.59 -77.25 48.82
N GLY A 36 51.63 -78.55 48.50
CA GLY A 36 52.79 -79.40 48.74
C GLY A 36 53.96 -79.02 47.84
N PRO A 37 55.19 -79.48 48.12
CA PRO A 37 56.37 -79.01 47.40
C PRO A 37 56.50 -79.60 45.98
N MET A 38 56.56 -78.67 45.01
CA MET A 38 57.25 -78.59 43.72
C MET A 38 57.80 -79.86 43.01
N PRO A 39 57.79 -79.84 41.66
CA PRO A 39 58.97 -80.18 40.88
C PRO A 39 59.63 -78.93 40.29
N VAL A 40 60.94 -78.80 40.50
CA VAL A 40 61.79 -77.75 39.94
C VAL A 40 62.05 -78.08 38.46
N PHE A 41 61.53 -77.27 37.55
CA PHE A 41 61.88 -77.32 36.13
C PHE A 41 63.18 -76.55 35.87
N PRO A 42 64.07 -77.05 35.00
CA PRO A 42 65.33 -76.37 34.65
C PRO A 42 65.05 -75.04 33.92
N PRO A 43 65.96 -74.05 34.01
CA PRO A 43 65.82 -72.80 33.27
C PRO A 43 65.94 -73.10 31.78
N SER A 44 64.83 -72.96 31.06
CA SER A 44 64.83 -72.88 29.60
C SER A 44 65.68 -71.70 29.16
N ALA A 45 66.60 -72.00 28.24
CA ALA A 45 67.56 -71.10 27.61
C ALA A 45 66.95 -69.74 27.22
N PRO A 46 67.77 -68.66 27.15
CA PRO A 46 67.31 -67.41 26.57
C PRO A 46 66.81 -67.71 25.16
N LEU A 47 65.51 -67.52 24.92
CA LEU A 47 64.99 -67.41 23.57
C LEU A 47 65.77 -66.27 22.95
N SER A 48 66.67 -66.64 22.03
CA SER A 48 67.35 -65.73 21.13
C SER A 48 66.36 -64.67 20.71
N GLU A 49 66.74 -63.39 20.86
CA GLU A 49 66.04 -62.28 20.25
C GLU A 49 65.62 -62.70 18.83
N PRO A 50 64.38 -62.42 18.40
CA PRO A 50 63.95 -62.79 17.07
C PRO A 50 65.04 -62.31 16.10
N CYS A 51 65.58 -63.28 15.37
CA CYS A 51 66.62 -63.03 14.38
C CYS A 51 66.18 -61.81 13.56
N SER A 52 67.07 -60.84 13.38
CA SER A 52 66.80 -59.57 12.69
C SER A 52 66.01 -59.73 11.37
N LEU A 53 66.15 -60.89 10.73
CA LEU A 53 65.42 -61.33 9.54
C LEU A 53 63.92 -61.53 9.74
N SER A 54 63.44 -62.13 10.84
CA SER A 54 62.01 -62.30 11.10
C SER A 54 61.32 -60.97 11.35
N ARG A 55 62.00 -60.06 12.07
CA ARG A 55 61.52 -58.69 12.28
C ARG A 55 61.51 -57.88 10.98
N GLN A 56 62.46 -58.12 10.07
CA GLN A 56 62.49 -57.51 8.74
C GLN A 56 61.32 -58.01 7.87
N GLN A 57 61.03 -59.32 7.89
CA GLN A 57 59.88 -59.88 7.17
C GLN A 57 58.56 -59.33 7.70
N GLU A 58 58.38 -59.21 9.02
CA GLU A 58 57.17 -58.59 9.58
C GLU A 58 57.03 -57.11 9.21
N ILE A 59 58.14 -56.37 9.07
CA ILE A 59 58.12 -54.97 8.65
C ILE A 59 57.77 -54.89 7.15
N GLU A 60 58.35 -55.76 6.33
CA GLU A 60 58.04 -55.84 4.90
C GLU A 60 56.59 -56.26 4.64
N GLU A 61 56.08 -57.26 5.37
CA GLU A 61 54.68 -57.69 5.30
C GLU A 61 53.73 -56.57 5.71
N LYS A 62 54.02 -55.84 6.80
CA LYS A 62 53.23 -54.67 7.20
C LYS A 62 53.27 -53.55 6.17
N LEU A 63 54.41 -53.30 5.54
CA LEU A 63 54.52 -52.31 4.47
C LEU A 63 53.69 -52.72 3.24
N ILE A 64 53.67 -54.01 2.89
CA ILE A 64 52.86 -54.54 1.79
C ILE A 64 51.36 -54.50 2.14
N GLU A 65 50.97 -54.83 3.37
CA GLU A 65 49.60 -54.70 3.87
C GLU A 65 49.13 -53.24 3.88
N GLU A 66 49.99 -52.31 4.30
CA GLU A 66 49.69 -50.88 4.24
C GLU A 66 49.59 -50.37 2.81
N GLU A 67 50.47 -50.79 1.90
CA GLU A 67 50.40 -50.42 0.48
C GLU A 67 49.15 -50.96 -0.21
N THR A 68 48.74 -52.19 0.13
CA THR A 68 47.51 -52.79 -0.41
C THR A 68 46.25 -52.17 0.19
N ALA A 69 46.24 -51.88 1.49
CA ALA A 69 45.16 -51.13 2.14
C ALA A 69 44.99 -49.73 1.52
N ARG A 70 46.09 -49.00 1.32
CA ARG A 70 46.07 -47.68 0.64
C ARG A 70 45.51 -47.77 -0.77
N ARG A 71 45.90 -48.79 -1.55
CA ARG A 71 45.39 -48.98 -2.92
C ARG A 71 43.90 -49.31 -2.93
N VAL A 72 43.42 -50.12 -1.99
CA VAL A 72 42.00 -50.43 -1.84
C VAL A 72 41.22 -49.19 -1.41
N GLU A 73 41.72 -48.43 -0.43
CA GLU A 73 41.13 -47.17 0.03
C GLU A 73 41.01 -46.15 -1.10
N GLU A 74 42.04 -45.96 -1.91
CA GLU A 74 42.00 -45.06 -3.06
C GLU A 74 40.98 -45.48 -4.12
N LEU A 75 40.87 -46.78 -4.41
CA LEU A 75 39.89 -47.29 -5.37
C LEU A 75 38.47 -47.14 -4.84
N VAL A 76 38.25 -47.40 -3.55
CA VAL A 76 36.94 -47.21 -2.90
C VAL A 76 36.59 -45.71 -2.84
N ALA A 77 37.53 -44.84 -2.46
CA ALA A 77 37.33 -43.40 -2.43
C ALA A 77 36.93 -42.86 -3.82
N LYS A 78 37.66 -43.24 -4.88
CA LYS A 78 37.34 -42.85 -6.27
C LYS A 78 35.96 -43.33 -6.69
N ARG A 79 35.58 -44.57 -6.37
CA ARG A 79 34.26 -45.11 -6.71
C ARG A 79 33.12 -44.42 -5.95
N VAL A 80 33.31 -44.14 -4.67
CA VAL A 80 32.34 -43.41 -3.85
C VAL A 80 32.20 -41.97 -4.33
N GLU A 81 33.30 -41.32 -4.69
CA GLU A 81 33.30 -39.96 -5.22
C GLU A 81 32.52 -39.87 -6.54
N GLU A 82 32.78 -40.77 -7.50
CA GLU A 82 32.04 -40.86 -8.77
C GLU A 82 30.53 -41.08 -8.56
N GLU A 83 30.13 -41.91 -7.58
CA GLU A 83 28.71 -42.12 -7.27
C GLU A 83 28.06 -40.93 -6.59
N LEU A 84 28.76 -40.28 -5.67
CA LEU A 84 28.27 -39.08 -5.00
C LEU A 84 28.16 -37.91 -5.97
N GLU A 85 29.09 -37.76 -6.91
CA GLU A 85 29.05 -36.72 -7.94
C GLU A 85 27.83 -36.88 -8.84
N LYS A 86 27.56 -38.09 -9.36
CA LYS A 86 26.34 -38.36 -10.15
C LYS A 86 25.06 -38.06 -9.38
N ARG A 87 24.98 -38.49 -8.12
CA ARG A 87 23.82 -38.22 -7.26
C ARG A 87 23.68 -36.73 -6.94
N LYS A 88 24.79 -36.02 -6.72
CA LYS A 88 24.80 -34.56 -6.52
C LYS A 88 24.29 -33.85 -7.76
N ASP A 89 24.78 -34.18 -8.94
CA ASP A 89 24.33 -33.56 -10.19
C ASP A 89 22.83 -33.78 -10.45
N GLU A 90 22.31 -34.96 -10.11
CA GLU A 90 20.88 -35.27 -10.20
C GLU A 90 20.06 -34.45 -9.20
N ILE A 91 20.53 -34.35 -7.96
CA ILE A 91 19.89 -33.56 -6.90
C ILE A 91 19.93 -32.07 -7.25
N GLU A 92 21.08 -31.56 -7.70
CA GLU A 92 21.26 -30.17 -8.10
C GLU A 92 20.34 -29.79 -9.24
N ARG A 93 20.23 -30.64 -10.28
CA ARG A 93 19.28 -30.43 -11.38
C ARG A 93 17.84 -30.36 -10.91
N GLU A 94 17.44 -31.24 -9.99
CA GLU A 94 16.09 -31.25 -9.44
C GLU A 94 15.82 -30.03 -8.55
N VAL A 95 16.78 -29.65 -7.70
CA VAL A 95 16.68 -28.44 -6.86
C VAL A 95 16.58 -27.20 -7.74
N LEU A 96 17.40 -27.08 -8.78
CA LEU A 96 17.34 -25.97 -9.72
C LEU A 96 15.97 -25.87 -10.38
N ARG A 97 15.39 -27.00 -10.85
CA ARG A 97 14.03 -27.01 -11.42
C ARG A 97 12.98 -26.51 -10.43
N ARG A 98 12.99 -27.01 -9.19
CA ARG A 98 12.02 -26.58 -8.16
C ARG A 98 12.18 -25.12 -7.80
N VAL A 99 13.42 -24.62 -7.72
CA VAL A 99 13.70 -23.21 -7.46
C VAL A 99 13.24 -22.33 -8.61
N GLU A 100 13.46 -22.75 -9.86
CA GLU A 100 12.97 -22.04 -11.04
C GLU A 100 11.44 -22.00 -11.10
N GLU A 101 10.77 -23.11 -10.80
CA GLU A 101 9.31 -23.17 -10.73
C GLU A 101 8.76 -22.26 -9.62
N ALA A 102 9.35 -22.30 -8.43
CA ALA A 102 8.98 -21.41 -7.33
C ALA A 102 9.22 -19.93 -7.68
N LYS A 103 10.36 -19.60 -8.29
CA LYS A 103 10.64 -18.25 -8.80
C LYS A 103 9.62 -17.79 -9.82
N ARG A 104 9.26 -18.64 -10.79
CA ARG A 104 8.24 -18.32 -11.82
C ARG A 104 6.87 -18.07 -11.22
N ILE A 105 6.46 -18.86 -10.21
CA ILE A 105 5.18 -18.65 -9.53
C ILE A 105 5.19 -17.32 -8.78
N MET A 106 6.26 -17.06 -8.03
CA MET A 106 6.43 -15.82 -7.28
C MET A 106 6.49 -14.59 -8.20
N GLU A 107 7.22 -14.66 -9.30
CA GLU A 107 7.31 -13.59 -10.30
C GLU A 107 5.95 -13.28 -10.93
N LYS A 108 5.16 -14.31 -11.28
CA LYS A 108 3.80 -14.13 -11.79
C LYS A 108 2.88 -13.45 -10.78
N GLN A 109 2.90 -13.91 -9.53
CA GLN A 109 2.11 -13.30 -8.46
C GLN A 109 2.50 -11.84 -8.23
N LEU A 110 3.80 -11.54 -8.21
CA LEU A 110 4.31 -10.18 -8.05
C LEU A 110 3.90 -9.27 -9.22
N LEU A 111 3.97 -9.76 -10.46
CA LEU A 111 3.52 -9.00 -11.63
C LEU A 111 2.02 -8.72 -11.58
N GLU A 112 1.20 -9.71 -11.24
CA GLU A 112 -0.25 -9.52 -11.08
C GLU A 112 -0.58 -8.51 -9.97
N GLU A 113 0.11 -8.55 -8.84
CA GLU A 113 -0.07 -7.60 -7.75
C GLU A 113 0.30 -6.17 -8.18
N LEU A 114 1.41 -6.00 -8.89
CA LEU A 114 1.82 -4.71 -9.45
C LEU A 114 0.82 -4.18 -10.47
N GLU A 115 0.31 -5.04 -11.35
CA GLU A 115 -0.73 -4.65 -12.32
C GLU A 115 -2.02 -4.22 -11.62
N ARG A 116 -2.47 -4.98 -10.61
CA ARG A 116 -3.64 -4.61 -9.80
C ARG A 116 -3.43 -3.27 -9.09
N GLN A 117 -2.26 -3.04 -8.50
CA GLN A 117 -1.93 -1.77 -7.85
C GLN A 117 -1.94 -0.61 -8.85
N ARG A 118 -1.30 -0.76 -10.00
CA ARG A 118 -1.32 0.27 -11.07
C ARG A 118 -2.73 0.56 -11.55
N GLN A 119 -3.55 -0.46 -11.76
CA GLN A 119 -4.95 -0.29 -12.16
C GLN A 119 -5.76 0.42 -11.06
N ALA A 120 -5.55 0.07 -9.79
CA ALA A 120 -6.20 0.71 -8.65
C ALA A 120 -5.79 2.18 -8.51
N GLU A 121 -4.50 2.50 -8.69
CA GLU A 121 -4.00 3.87 -8.67
C GLU A 121 -4.60 4.71 -9.81
N LEU A 122 -4.60 4.17 -11.03
CA LEU A 122 -5.20 4.84 -12.18
C LEU A 122 -6.72 5.02 -12.02
N ALA A 123 -7.41 4.02 -11.48
CA ALA A 123 -8.84 4.12 -11.20
C ALA A 123 -9.12 5.16 -10.11
N ALA A 124 -8.32 5.20 -9.04
CA ALA A 124 -8.43 6.20 -7.99
C ALA A 124 -8.13 7.62 -8.50
N GLN A 125 -7.13 7.78 -9.37
CA GLN A 125 -6.85 9.07 -10.01
C GLN A 125 -8.01 9.52 -10.91
N LYS A 126 -8.53 8.62 -11.76
CA LYS A 126 -9.70 8.92 -12.61
C LYS A 126 -10.92 9.30 -11.78
N ALA A 127 -11.22 8.57 -10.71
CA ALA A 127 -12.34 8.89 -9.83
C ALA A 127 -12.18 10.29 -9.19
N ARG A 128 -10.96 10.63 -8.74
CA ARG A 128 -10.68 11.98 -8.22
C ARG A 128 -10.83 13.07 -9.30
N GLU A 129 -10.34 12.82 -10.51
CA GLU A 129 -10.52 13.75 -11.62
C GLU A 129 -11.99 13.93 -11.99
N GLU A 130 -12.78 12.85 -12.01
CA GLU A 130 -14.22 12.89 -12.28
C GLU A 130 -14.97 13.66 -11.18
N GLU A 131 -14.63 13.46 -9.91
CA GLU A 131 -15.18 14.25 -8.81
C GLU A 131 -14.82 15.73 -8.93
N GLU A 132 -13.57 16.07 -9.29
CA GLU A 132 -13.18 17.46 -9.53
C GLU A 132 -13.91 18.07 -10.72
N ARG A 133 -14.07 17.31 -11.81
CA ARG A 133 -14.83 17.77 -12.98
C ARG A 133 -16.29 18.00 -12.63
N ALA A 134 -16.92 17.07 -11.91
CA ALA A 134 -18.30 17.22 -11.44
C ALA A 134 -18.46 18.47 -10.56
N LYS A 135 -17.52 18.72 -9.63
CA LYS A 135 -17.52 19.94 -8.80
C LYS A 135 -17.35 21.21 -9.65
N ARG A 136 -16.49 21.19 -10.67
CA ARG A 136 -16.31 22.33 -11.58
C ARG A 136 -17.56 22.60 -12.41
N GLU A 137 -18.19 21.57 -12.95
CA GLU A 137 -19.45 21.68 -13.69
C GLU A 137 -20.58 22.20 -12.79
N GLU A 138 -20.66 21.75 -11.54
CA GLU A 138 -21.63 22.26 -10.57
C GLU A 138 -21.39 23.75 -10.27
N LEU A 139 -20.14 24.15 -10.05
CA LEU A 139 -19.78 25.55 -9.85
C LEU A 139 -20.09 26.41 -11.08
N GLU A 140 -19.82 25.90 -12.28
CA GLU A 140 -20.14 26.58 -13.54
C GLU A 140 -21.65 26.78 -13.70
N ARG A 141 -22.47 25.76 -13.38
CA ARG A 141 -23.93 25.89 -13.36
C ARG A 141 -24.40 26.97 -12.38
N ILE A 142 -23.84 27.00 -11.18
CA ILE A 142 -24.18 28.02 -10.16
C ILE A 142 -23.80 29.42 -10.65
N LEU A 143 -22.63 29.57 -11.28
CA LEU A 143 -22.18 30.85 -11.82
C LEU A 143 -23.06 31.29 -12.99
N GLU A 144 -23.44 30.40 -13.89
CA GLU A 144 -24.38 30.69 -14.96
C GLU A 144 -25.74 31.13 -14.43
N GLU A 145 -26.30 30.40 -13.45
CA GLU A 145 -27.56 30.78 -12.82
C GLU A 145 -27.48 32.13 -12.11
N ASN A 146 -26.35 32.42 -11.44
CA ASN A 146 -26.13 33.71 -10.80
C ASN A 146 -26.06 34.84 -11.83
N ASN A 147 -25.29 34.65 -12.90
CA ASN A 147 -25.17 35.60 -14.00
C ASN A 147 -26.52 35.84 -14.70
N ARG A 148 -27.32 34.79 -14.91
CA ARG A 148 -28.69 34.92 -15.42
C ARG A 148 -29.57 35.76 -14.50
N LYS A 149 -29.52 35.51 -13.18
CA LYS A 149 -30.28 36.31 -12.20
C LYS A 149 -29.84 37.77 -12.19
N ILE A 150 -28.54 38.06 -12.32
CA ILE A 150 -28.03 39.43 -12.43
C ILE A 150 -28.52 40.08 -13.72
N ALA A 151 -28.42 39.39 -14.86
CA ALA A 151 -28.86 39.90 -16.15
C ALA A 151 -30.38 40.18 -16.16
N GLU A 152 -31.18 39.27 -15.61
CA GLU A 152 -32.63 39.46 -15.45
C GLU A 152 -32.96 40.64 -14.53
N ALA A 153 -32.26 40.79 -13.40
CA ALA A 153 -32.44 41.93 -12.51
C ALA A 153 -32.08 43.25 -13.20
N GLN A 154 -30.97 43.29 -13.94
CA GLN A 154 -30.57 44.46 -14.72
C GLN A 154 -31.56 44.78 -15.83
N ALA A 155 -32.10 43.76 -16.52
CA ALA A 155 -33.12 43.93 -17.56
C ALA A 155 -34.42 44.52 -16.98
N LYS A 156 -34.87 44.03 -15.82
CA LYS A 156 -36.04 44.58 -15.11
C LYS A 156 -35.83 46.04 -14.70
N LEU A 157 -34.67 46.37 -14.14
CA LEU A 157 -34.34 47.74 -13.77
C LEU A 157 -34.30 48.66 -15.00
N ALA A 158 -33.74 48.19 -16.12
CA ALA A 158 -33.75 48.93 -17.38
C ALA A 158 -35.16 49.12 -17.95
N GLU A 159 -36.02 48.10 -17.87
CA GLU A 159 -37.42 48.19 -18.27
C GLU A 159 -38.21 49.19 -17.42
N GLU A 160 -38.01 49.18 -16.09
CA GLU A 160 -38.61 50.15 -15.17
C GLU A 160 -38.13 51.58 -15.47
N GLN A 161 -36.83 51.77 -15.71
CA GLN A 161 -36.29 53.08 -16.10
C GLN A 161 -36.91 53.58 -17.41
N LEU A 162 -37.08 52.69 -18.41
CA LEU A 162 -37.75 53.04 -19.66
C LEU A 162 -39.20 53.45 -19.43
N LYS A 163 -39.97 52.71 -18.62
CA LYS A 163 -41.35 53.07 -18.26
C LYS A 163 -41.45 54.43 -17.59
N ILE A 164 -40.56 54.74 -16.65
CA ILE A 164 -40.52 56.04 -15.98
C ILE A 164 -40.25 57.16 -17.00
N VAL A 165 -39.32 56.97 -17.93
CA VAL A 165 -39.01 57.96 -18.97
C VAL A 165 -40.19 58.16 -19.93
N GLU A 166 -40.89 57.09 -20.31
CA GLU A 166 -42.11 57.17 -21.12
C GLU A 166 -43.24 57.91 -20.40
N GLU A 167 -43.46 57.63 -19.11
CA GLU A 167 -44.43 58.35 -18.28
C GLU A 167 -44.07 59.83 -18.15
N GLN A 168 -42.79 60.15 -17.91
CA GLN A 168 -42.34 61.55 -17.89
C GLN A 168 -42.59 62.26 -19.21
N ARG A 169 -42.40 61.58 -20.35
CA ARG A 169 -42.73 62.13 -21.67
C ARG A 169 -44.23 62.39 -21.81
N LYS A 170 -45.10 61.47 -21.39
CA LYS A 170 -46.57 61.65 -21.41
C LYS A 170 -47.01 62.83 -20.53
N ILE A 171 -46.52 62.89 -19.29
CA ILE A 171 -46.82 64.00 -18.38
C ILE A 171 -46.35 65.33 -18.97
N HIS A 172 -45.17 65.36 -19.60
CA HIS A 172 -44.68 66.57 -20.23
C HIS A 172 -45.54 67.00 -21.43
N GLU A 173 -45.96 66.06 -22.27
CA GLU A 173 -46.88 66.33 -23.38
C GLU A 173 -48.24 66.87 -22.89
N GLU A 174 -48.81 66.24 -21.86
CA GLU A 174 -50.06 66.70 -21.23
C GLU A 174 -49.90 68.09 -20.60
N ARG A 175 -48.80 68.35 -19.89
CA ARG A 175 -48.50 69.69 -19.36
C ARG A 175 -48.41 70.73 -20.47
N MET A 176 -47.75 70.42 -21.59
CA MET A 176 -47.64 71.33 -22.72
C MET A 176 -49.00 71.62 -23.38
N LYS A 177 -49.89 70.60 -23.50
CA LYS A 177 -51.26 70.81 -23.99
C LYS A 177 -52.06 71.71 -23.04
N LEU A 178 -51.99 71.44 -21.74
CA LEU A 178 -52.73 72.18 -20.72
C LEU A 178 -52.22 73.63 -20.61
N GLU A 179 -50.91 73.86 -20.74
CA GLU A 179 -50.29 75.18 -20.84
C GLU A 179 -50.77 75.94 -22.09
N GLN A 180 -50.82 75.27 -23.25
CA GLN A 180 -51.35 75.86 -24.48
C GLN A 180 -52.84 76.21 -24.37
N GLU A 181 -53.64 75.36 -23.76
CA GLU A 181 -55.06 75.63 -23.50
C GLU A 181 -55.23 76.82 -22.55
N ARG A 182 -54.47 76.89 -21.45
CA ARG A 182 -54.48 78.04 -20.53
C ARG A 182 -54.07 79.32 -21.25
N GLN A 183 -53.06 79.30 -22.11
CA GLN A 183 -52.67 80.47 -22.89
C GLN A 183 -53.75 80.89 -23.90
N ARG A 184 -54.45 79.93 -24.53
CA ARG A 184 -55.58 80.22 -25.42
C ARG A 184 -56.74 80.86 -24.64
N GLN A 185 -57.11 80.29 -23.50
CA GLN A 185 -58.13 80.84 -22.60
C GLN A 185 -57.76 82.24 -22.15
N GLN A 186 -56.52 82.48 -21.69
CA GLN A 186 -56.06 83.82 -21.31
C GLN A 186 -56.13 84.82 -22.48
N LYS A 187 -55.76 84.41 -23.70
CA LYS A 187 -55.89 85.25 -24.90
C LYS A 187 -57.34 85.54 -25.24
N GLU A 188 -58.24 84.57 -25.09
CA GLU A 188 -59.68 84.72 -25.32
C GLU A 188 -60.32 85.62 -24.27
N GLU A 189 -60.02 85.42 -22.98
CA GLU A 189 -60.43 86.28 -21.87
C GLU A 189 -59.91 87.70 -22.07
N GLN A 190 -58.63 87.87 -22.39
CA GLN A 190 -58.03 89.17 -22.66
C GLN A 190 -58.69 89.84 -23.88
N LYS A 191 -59.07 89.07 -24.90
CA LYS A 191 -59.79 89.57 -26.09
C LYS A 191 -61.24 89.98 -25.78
N ILE A 192 -61.92 89.29 -24.86
CA ILE A 192 -63.24 89.66 -24.34
C ILE A 192 -63.13 90.98 -23.56
N ILE A 193 -62.14 91.12 -22.67
CA ILE A 193 -61.92 92.32 -21.85
C ILE A 193 -61.49 93.53 -22.72
N LEU A 194 -60.58 93.33 -23.69
CA LEU A 194 -60.18 94.37 -24.63
C LEU A 194 -61.27 94.73 -25.66
N GLY A 195 -62.37 93.99 -25.73
CA GLY A 195 -63.48 94.26 -26.65
C GLY A 195 -63.13 94.15 -28.14
N LYS A 196 -62.00 93.52 -28.50
CA LYS A 196 -61.56 93.36 -29.89
C LYS A 196 -62.23 92.16 -30.54
N GLY A 197 -63.17 92.45 -31.44
CA GLY A 197 -63.89 91.48 -32.25
C GLY A 197 -65.23 91.10 -31.62
N LYS A 198 -66.30 91.82 -31.97
CA LYS A 198 -67.74 91.56 -31.72
C LYS A 198 -68.15 90.96 -30.35
N SER A 199 -67.30 91.01 -29.32
CA SER A 199 -67.48 90.34 -28.03
C SER A 199 -68.18 91.20 -26.98
N ARG A 200 -68.27 92.52 -27.20
CA ARG A 200 -68.98 93.46 -26.32
C ARG A 200 -70.50 93.28 -26.49
N PRO A 201 -71.24 92.84 -25.46
CA PRO A 201 -72.69 92.79 -25.52
C PRO A 201 -73.23 94.20 -25.78
N LYS A 202 -74.14 94.36 -26.76
CA LYS A 202 -74.82 95.64 -26.99
C LYS A 202 -75.71 95.93 -25.79
N LEU A 203 -75.19 96.71 -24.85
CA LEU A 203 -76.00 97.32 -23.79
C LEU A 203 -76.82 98.44 -24.42
N SER A 204 -78.11 98.18 -24.66
CA SER A 204 -79.08 99.21 -25.00
C SER A 204 -79.45 99.98 -23.74
N PHE A 205 -78.84 101.13 -23.53
CA PHE A 205 -79.29 102.08 -22.51
C PHE A 205 -80.40 102.95 -23.11
N SER A 206 -81.63 102.76 -22.63
CA SER A 206 -82.70 103.72 -22.87
C SER A 206 -82.44 104.97 -22.02
N LEU A 207 -81.92 106.03 -22.65
CA LEU A 207 -81.88 107.36 -22.05
C LEU A 207 -83.33 107.88 -21.99
N LYS A 208 -83.90 107.92 -20.78
CA LYS A 208 -85.14 108.67 -20.52
C LYS A 208 -84.77 110.15 -20.50
N SER A 209 -85.13 110.88 -21.55
CA SER A 209 -85.20 112.35 -21.53
C SER A 209 -86.32 112.73 -20.56
N GLN A 210 -86.04 113.50 -19.51
CA GLN A 210 -87.07 114.24 -18.78
C GLN A 210 -87.11 115.65 -19.35
N ASP A 211 -88.33 116.06 -19.74
CA ASP A 211 -88.68 117.41 -20.19
C ASP A 211 -88.40 118.49 -19.13
#